data_AF-A0A1Y3BBM5-F1
#
_entry.id   AF-A0A1Y3BBM5-F1
#
_cell.length_a   1.000
_cell.length_b   1.000
_cell.length_c   1.000
_cell.angle_alpha   90.00
_cell.angle_beta   90.00
_cell.angle_gamma   90.00
#
_symmetry.space_group_name_H-M   'P 1'
#
loop_
_entity.id
_entity.type
_entity.pdbx_description
1 polymer ?
#
loop_
_entity_poly.entity_id
_entity_poly.type
_entity_poly.pdbx_seq_one_letter_code
_entity_poly.pdbx_strand_id
1 'polypeptide(L)'
;MLQNIPEKFYGKYKLATSENFDNFLKEIGVGLMKRKLANTTYPSVEFFKDDNDNLIFKSHTVIKTSETKFKLGEEFDEDRLDGKRVKSVVEFVDGNQLVQTQRDGEMEIKYIREFDGEQIKVVSYC
;
A
#
# COMPACT_ATOMS: atom_id res chain seq x y z
N MET A 1 15.80 -3.01 18.11
CA MET A 1 14.58 -2.38 18.67
C MET A 1 13.51 -2.52 17.61
N LEU A 2 12.33 -3.05 17.95
CA LEU A 2 11.16 -2.98 17.08
C LEU A 2 10.85 -1.50 16.86
N GLN A 3 10.81 -1.05 15.60
CA GLN A 3 10.49 0.34 15.32
C GLN A 3 9.00 0.57 15.60
N ASN A 4 8.69 1.40 16.59
CA ASN A 4 7.31 1.79 16.88
C ASN A 4 6.89 2.91 15.94
N ILE A 5 5.82 2.70 15.19
CA ILE A 5 5.22 3.74 14.36
C ILE A 5 4.53 4.76 15.27
N PRO A 6 4.81 6.07 15.11
CA PRO A 6 4.12 7.12 15.86
C PRO A 6 2.59 7.07 15.71
N GLU A 7 1.86 7.19 16.83
CA GLU A 7 0.38 7.14 16.87
C GLU A 7 -0.30 8.12 15.91
N LYS A 8 0.32 9.29 15.67
CA LYS A 8 -0.16 10.30 14.72
C LYS A 8 -0.23 9.84 13.26
N PHE A 9 0.41 8.72 12.92
CA PHE A 9 0.39 8.14 11.58
C PHE A 9 -0.74 7.12 11.38
N TYR A 10 -1.43 6.72 12.44
CA TYR A 10 -2.66 5.93 12.29
C TYR A 10 -3.82 6.85 11.95
N GLY A 11 -4.75 6.35 11.13
CA GLY A 11 -5.94 7.10 10.75
C GLY A 11 -6.44 6.77 9.35
N LYS A 12 -7.31 7.64 8.85
CA LYS A 12 -7.95 7.53 7.53
C LYS A 12 -7.42 8.62 6.60
N TYR A 13 -6.99 8.19 5.42
CA TYR A 13 -6.44 9.04 4.37
C TYR A 13 -7.31 8.87 3.13
N LYS A 14 -7.66 9.99 2.48
CA LYS A 14 -8.42 9.96 1.23
C LYS A 14 -7.51 10.36 0.09
N LEU A 15 -7.59 9.66 -1.04
CA LEU A 15 -6.84 10.04 -2.23
C LEU A 15 -7.23 11.47 -2.65
N ALA A 16 -6.25 12.36 -2.66
CA ALA A 16 -6.42 13.75 -3.10
C ALA A 16 -6.02 13.91 -4.57
N THR A 17 -4.83 13.44 -4.93
CA THR A 17 -4.27 13.51 -6.28
C THR A 17 -3.57 12.20 -6.64
N SER A 18 -3.44 11.94 -7.94
CA SER A 18 -2.75 10.78 -8.48
C SER A 18 -2.14 11.13 -9.82
N GLU A 19 -0.88 10.76 -10.03
CA GLU A 19 -0.12 11.06 -11.24
C GLU A 19 0.49 9.76 -11.77
N ASN A 20 0.53 9.60 -13.09
CA ASN A 20 1.16 8.46 -13.78
C ASN A 20 0.65 7.04 -13.40
N PHE A 21 -0.51 6.94 -12.75
CA PHE A 21 -1.03 5.67 -12.22
C PHE A 21 -1.34 4.62 -13.29
N ASP A 22 -1.92 5.00 -14.45
CA ASP A 22 -2.18 4.05 -15.54
C ASP A 22 -0.90 3.42 -16.09
N ASN A 23 0.17 4.21 -16.23
CA ASN A 23 1.46 3.71 -16.72
C ASN A 23 2.09 2.77 -15.70
N PHE A 24 2.10 3.12 -14.41
CA PHE A 24 2.57 2.22 -13.37
C PHE A 24 1.81 0.88 -13.39
N LEU A 25 0.47 0.92 -13.43
CA LEU A 25 -0.34 -0.29 -13.53
C LEU A 25 -0.02 -1.11 -14.79
N LYS A 26 0.27 -0.44 -15.92
CA LYS A 26 0.65 -1.10 -17.16
C LYS A 26 1.99 -1.83 -17.01
N GLU A 27 3.01 -1.20 -16.44
CA GLU A 27 4.34 -1.77 -16.27
C GLU A 27 4.31 -3.01 -15.36
N ILE A 28 3.51 -3.00 -14.29
CA ILE A 28 3.34 -4.17 -13.41
C ILE A 28 2.39 -5.26 -13.99
N GLY A 29 2.02 -5.14 -15.27
CA GLY A 29 1.27 -6.14 -16.03
C GLY A 29 -0.25 -6.11 -15.87
N VAL A 30 -0.84 -5.03 -15.36
CA VAL A 30 -2.30 -4.92 -15.24
C VAL A 30 -2.92 -4.63 -16.61
N GLY A 31 -3.88 -5.46 -17.02
CA GLY A 31 -4.59 -5.31 -18.30
C GLY A 31 -5.44 -4.05 -18.41
N LEU A 32 -5.59 -3.52 -19.63
CA LEU A 32 -6.23 -2.22 -19.93
C LEU A 32 -7.60 -2.01 -19.27
N MET A 33 -8.48 -3.02 -19.29
CA MET A 33 -9.81 -2.90 -18.69
C MET A 33 -9.75 -2.64 -17.17
N LYS A 34 -8.89 -3.36 -16.45
CA LYS A 34 -8.69 -3.18 -15.00
C LYS A 34 -8.08 -1.82 -14.70
N ARG A 35 -7.13 -1.35 -15.51
CA ARG A 35 -6.53 -0.02 -15.33
C ARG A 35 -7.53 1.11 -15.52
N LYS A 36 -8.38 1.04 -16.55
CA LYS A 36 -9.45 2.03 -16.76
C LYS A 36 -10.36 2.11 -15.54
N LEU A 37 -10.77 0.96 -15.00
CA LEU A 37 -11.61 0.92 -13.80
C LEU A 37 -10.89 1.53 -12.59
N ALA A 38 -9.63 1.15 -12.35
CA ALA A 38 -8.82 1.66 -11.24
C ALA A 38 -8.69 3.20 -11.27
N ASN A 39 -8.49 3.80 -12.44
CA ASN A 39 -8.40 5.26 -12.61
C ASN A 39 -9.72 6.01 -12.36
N THR A 40 -10.85 5.33 -12.25
CA THR A 40 -12.13 5.93 -11.86
C THR A 40 -12.39 5.90 -10.36
N THR A 41 -11.51 5.24 -9.59
CA THR A 41 -11.68 5.08 -8.14
C THR A 41 -10.95 6.18 -7.38
N TYR A 42 -11.56 6.61 -6.27
CA TYR A 42 -10.98 7.56 -5.32
C TYR A 42 -10.92 6.89 -3.95
N PRO A 43 -9.97 5.96 -3.74
CA PRO A 43 -9.92 5.17 -2.52
C PRO A 43 -9.71 6.04 -1.28
N SER A 44 -10.25 5.59 -0.16
CA SER A 44 -9.71 5.93 1.15
C SER A 44 -8.94 4.75 1.72
N VAL A 45 -7.88 5.04 2.45
CA VAL A 45 -7.05 4.06 3.14
C VAL A 45 -7.18 4.30 4.64
N GLU A 46 -7.35 3.23 5.41
CA GLU A 46 -7.29 3.26 6.86
C GLU A 46 -6.05 2.47 7.31
N PHE A 47 -5.23 3.09 8.15
CA PHE A 47 -4.04 2.48 8.72
C PHE A 47 -4.13 2.46 10.24
N PHE A 48 -4.02 1.29 10.83
CA PHE A 48 -4.19 1.10 12.27
C PHE A 48 -3.46 -0.16 12.73
N LYS A 49 -3.33 -0.29 14.06
CA LYS A 49 -2.75 -1.45 14.73
C LYS A 49 -3.85 -2.18 15.49
N ASP A 50 -3.84 -3.51 15.46
CA ASP A 50 -4.74 -4.32 16.29
C ASP A 50 -4.15 -4.60 17.69
N ASP A 51 -4.96 -5.23 18.55
CA ASP A 51 -4.58 -5.57 19.92
C ASP A 51 -3.41 -6.56 20.02
N ASN A 52 -3.05 -7.22 18.91
CA ASN A 52 -1.97 -8.20 18.82
C ASN A 52 -0.74 -7.61 18.10
N ASP A 53 -0.62 -6.28 18.07
CA ASP A 53 0.44 -5.51 17.42
C ASP A 53 0.61 -5.76 15.92
N ASN A 54 -0.42 -6.27 15.24
CA ASN A 54 -0.39 -6.36 13.79
C ASN A 54 -0.79 -5.04 13.18
N LEU A 55 -0.09 -4.64 12.13
CA LEU A 55 -0.42 -3.48 11.33
C LEU A 55 -1.40 -3.88 10.25
N ILE A 56 -2.41 -3.03 10.04
CA ILE A 56 -3.49 -3.27 9.10
C ILE A 56 -3.65 -2.07 8.19
N PHE A 57 -3.53 -2.31 6.89
CA PHE A 57 -3.95 -1.37 5.84
C PHE A 57 -5.27 -1.84 5.25
N LYS A 58 -6.32 -1.03 5.40
CA LYS A 58 -7.59 -1.21 4.69
C LYS A 58 -7.69 -0.22 3.57
N SER A 59 -8.04 -0.68 2.38
CA SER A 59 -8.36 0.19 1.24
C SER A 59 -9.84 0.06 0.91
N HIS A 60 -10.55 1.17 0.97
CA HIS A 60 -11.96 1.29 0.64
C HIS A 60 -12.09 1.90 -0.75
N THR A 61 -12.59 1.11 -1.70
CA THR A 61 -13.02 1.61 -3.01
C THR A 61 -14.54 1.47 -3.13
N VAL A 62 -15.14 2.12 -4.15
CA VAL A 62 -16.56 1.95 -4.47
C VAL A 62 -16.92 0.49 -4.79
N ILE A 63 -15.94 -0.30 -5.25
CA ILE A 63 -16.14 -1.66 -5.74
C ILE A 63 -15.92 -2.69 -4.63
N LYS A 64 -14.84 -2.55 -3.86
CA LYS A 64 -14.41 -3.52 -2.86
C LYS A 64 -13.62 -2.83 -1.74
N THR A 65 -13.79 -3.33 -0.52
CA THR A 65 -12.84 -3.10 0.57
C THR A 65 -11.83 -4.25 0.59
N SER A 66 -10.54 -3.93 0.59
CA SER A 66 -9.45 -4.89 0.82
C SER A 66 -8.77 -4.60 2.15
N GLU A 67 -8.28 -5.65 2.81
CA GLU A 67 -7.54 -5.57 4.05
C GLU A 67 -6.23 -6.34 3.90
N THR A 68 -5.12 -5.72 4.28
CA THR A 68 -3.79 -6.33 4.33
C THR A 68 -3.28 -6.20 5.76
N LYS A 69 -3.02 -7.34 6.39
CA LYS A 69 -2.53 -7.45 7.76
C LYS A 69 -1.10 -8.00 7.75
N PHE A 70 -0.18 -7.33 8.44
CA PHE A 70 1.25 -7.64 8.40
C PHE A 70 1.97 -7.22 9.69
N LYS A 71 3.23 -7.64 9.81
CA LYS A 71 4.17 -7.17 10.83
C LYS A 71 5.39 -6.56 10.15
N LEU A 72 6.03 -5.58 10.80
CA LEU A 72 7.20 -4.93 10.24
C LEU A 72 8.38 -5.92 10.14
N GLY A 73 9.04 -5.93 8.98
CA GLY A 73 10.19 -6.79 8.70
C GLY A 73 9.87 -8.26 8.51
N GLU A 74 8.60 -8.67 8.61
CA GLU A 74 8.16 -10.05 8.37
C GLU A 74 7.55 -10.19 6.97
N GLU A 75 8.01 -11.19 6.22
CA GLU A 75 7.44 -11.49 4.90
C GLU A 75 6.06 -12.16 5.04
N PHE A 76 5.11 -11.77 4.19
CA PHE A 76 3.76 -12.32 4.16
C PHE A 76 3.25 -12.53 2.72
N ASP A 77 2.23 -13.36 2.57
CA ASP A 77 1.50 -13.50 1.29
C ASP A 77 0.50 -12.36 1.13
N GLU A 78 0.50 -11.70 -0.02
CA GLU A 78 -0.41 -10.61 -0.33
C GLU A 78 -1.21 -10.91 -1.62
N ASP A 79 -2.53 -10.85 -1.51
CA ASP A 79 -3.42 -10.92 -2.67
C ASP A 79 -3.69 -9.51 -3.20
N ARG A 80 -3.21 -9.23 -4.42
CA ARG A 80 -3.39 -7.94 -5.10
C ARG A 80 -4.77 -7.83 -5.74
N LEU A 81 -5.24 -6.59 -5.92
CA LEU A 81 -6.53 -6.30 -6.55
C LEU A 81 -6.63 -6.73 -8.02
N ASP A 82 -5.50 -6.94 -8.70
CA ASP A 82 -5.45 -7.47 -10.05
C ASP A 82 -5.53 -9.01 -10.10
N GLY A 83 -5.58 -9.68 -8.95
CA GLY A 83 -5.75 -11.13 -8.81
C GLY A 83 -4.45 -11.93 -8.73
N LYS A 84 -3.29 -11.25 -8.66
CA LYS A 84 -2.01 -11.90 -8.40
C LYS A 84 -1.81 -12.12 -6.90
N ARG A 85 -1.14 -13.21 -6.54
CA ARG A 85 -0.65 -13.46 -5.18
C ARG A 85 0.87 -13.32 -5.17
N VAL A 86 1.39 -12.46 -4.32
CA VAL A 86 2.81 -12.07 -4.26
C VAL A 86 3.35 -12.23 -2.84
N LYS A 87 4.68 -12.18 -2.69
CA LYS A 87 5.33 -12.03 -1.38
C LYS A 87 5.59 -10.57 -1.11
N SER A 88 5.38 -10.14 0.13
CA SER A 88 5.54 -8.76 0.53
C SER A 88 6.23 -8.64 1.88
N VAL A 89 7.04 -7.60 2.04
CA VAL A 89 7.59 -7.18 3.34
C VAL A 89 7.39 -5.68 3.48
N VAL A 90 7.09 -5.23 4.71
CA VAL A 90 6.94 -3.80 5.01
C VAL A 90 7.93 -3.42 6.09
N GLU A 91 8.67 -2.35 5.85
CA GLU A 91 9.63 -1.78 6.79
C GLU A 91 9.20 -0.36 7.13
N PHE A 92 9.42 0.03 8.39
CA PHE A 92 9.35 1.43 8.78
C PHE A 92 10.78 1.97 8.77
N VAL A 93 11.01 3.11 8.12
CA VAL A 93 12.34 3.70 7.94
C VAL A 93 12.27 5.21 8.11
N ASP A 94 13.40 5.81 8.44
CA ASP A 94 13.61 7.27 8.50
C ASP A 94 12.63 8.04 9.42
N GLY A 95 11.92 7.33 10.31
CA GLY A 95 11.01 7.89 11.29
C GLY A 95 9.67 8.39 10.73
N ASN A 96 9.45 8.32 9.41
CA ASN A 96 8.20 8.75 8.77
C ASN A 96 7.86 8.01 7.46
N GLN A 97 8.51 6.88 7.15
CA GLN A 97 8.24 6.16 5.90
C GLN A 97 7.88 4.71 6.14
N LEU A 98 6.82 4.23 5.48
CA LEU A 98 6.54 2.81 5.30
C LEU A 98 6.94 2.40 3.89
N VAL A 99 7.94 1.51 3.81
CA VAL A 99 8.42 0.95 2.55
C VAL A 99 7.90 -0.47 2.44
N GLN A 100 6.98 -0.68 1.50
CA GLN A 100 6.48 -2.00 1.13
C GLN A 100 7.20 -2.47 -0.13
N THR A 101 7.82 -3.65 -0.05
CA THR A 101 8.44 -4.33 -1.19
C THR A 101 7.63 -5.56 -1.54
N GLN A 102 7.03 -5.59 -2.73
CA GLN A 102 6.32 -6.76 -3.30
C GLN A 102 7.22 -7.47 -4.31
N ARG A 103 7.25 -8.80 -4.29
CA ARG A 103 7.98 -9.65 -5.24
C ARG A 103 6.99 -10.46 -6.07
N ASP A 104 6.98 -10.20 -7.37
CA ASP A 104 6.16 -10.87 -8.37
C ASP A 104 7.07 -11.56 -9.41
N GLY A 105 7.51 -12.78 -9.08
CA GLY A 105 8.56 -13.46 -9.84
C GLY A 105 9.89 -12.71 -9.72
N GLU A 106 10.44 -12.29 -10.86
CA GLU A 106 11.67 -11.48 -10.92
C GLU A 106 11.43 -9.98 -10.77
N MET A 107 10.17 -9.52 -10.82
CA MET A 107 9.82 -8.12 -10.67
C MET A 107 9.70 -7.75 -9.19
N GLU A 108 10.40 -6.69 -8.79
CA GLU A 108 10.27 -6.08 -7.46
C GLU A 108 9.53 -4.75 -7.59
N ILE A 109 8.45 -4.59 -6.82
CA ILE A 109 7.64 -3.38 -6.82
C ILE A 109 7.72 -2.75 -5.44
N LYS A 110 8.07 -1.48 -5.37
CA LYS A 110 8.15 -0.73 -4.11
C LYS A 110 7.07 0.33 -4.03
N TYR A 111 6.46 0.41 -2.85
CA TYR A 111 5.56 1.48 -2.45
C TYR A 111 6.15 2.17 -1.23
N ILE A 112 6.55 3.42 -1.40
CA ILE A 112 7.01 4.27 -0.29
C ILE A 112 5.84 5.15 0.11
N ARG A 113 5.39 5.01 1.36
CA ARG A 113 4.37 5.87 1.97
C ARG A 113 5.08 6.77 2.99
N GLU A 114 5.26 8.02 2.62
CA GLU A 114 5.86 9.03 3.49
C GLU A 114 4.76 9.82 4.19
N PHE A 115 4.80 9.86 5.52
CA PHE A 115 3.89 10.64 6.34
C PHE A 115 4.42 12.08 6.46
N ASP A 116 3.64 13.05 5.98
CA ASP A 116 3.92 14.47 6.01
C ASP A 116 2.74 15.22 6.66
N GLY A 117 2.86 15.45 7.97
CA GLY A 117 1.77 16.02 8.77
C GLY A 117 0.52 15.13 8.73
N GLU A 118 -0.57 15.67 8.21
CA GLU A 118 -1.86 14.97 8.04
C GLU A 118 -1.99 14.26 6.68
N GLN A 119 -0.97 14.37 5.82
CA GLN A 119 -0.97 13.81 4.48
C GLN A 119 -0.06 12.58 4.41
N ILE A 120 -0.35 11.70 3.46
CA ILE A 120 0.57 10.64 3.05
C ILE A 120 0.88 10.85 1.58
N LYS A 121 2.17 10.94 1.28
CA LYS A 121 2.67 10.87 -0.09
C LYS A 121 3.01 9.42 -0.41
N VAL A 122 2.47 8.91 -1.51
CA VAL A 122 2.77 7.55 -1.98
C VAL A 122 3.53 7.61 -3.28
N VAL A 123 4.72 7.03 -3.32
CA VAL A 123 5.53 6.87 -4.53
C VAL A 123 5.67 5.39 -4.82
N SER A 124 5.32 4.99 -6.04
CA SER A 124 5.38 3.59 -6.49
C SER A 124 6.33 3.45 -7.66
N TYR A 125 7.15 2.41 -7.67
CA TYR A 125 8.06 2.09 -8.77
C TYR A 125 8.30 0.59 -8.86
N CYS A 126 8.63 0.13 -10.06
CA CYS A 126 8.86 -1.26 -10.44
C CYS A 126 10.01 -1.33 -11.46
#